data_AF-A0A483AC32-F1
#
_entry.id   AF-A0A483AC32-F1
#
_cell.length_a   1.000
_cell.length_b   1.000
_cell.length_c   1.000
_cell.angle_alpha   90.00
_cell.angle_beta   90.00
_cell.angle_gamma   90.00
#
_symmetry.space_group_name_H-M   'P 1'
#
loop_
_entity.id
_entity.type
_entity.pdbx_description
1 polymer ?
#
loop_
_entity_poly.entity_id
_entity_poly.type
_entity_poly.pdbx_seq_one_letter_code
_entity_poly.pdbx_strand_id
1 'polypeptide(L)'
;MKQKLFDELLRKDKFYVGKYYAAIKTTRIFCKMDCGCKKPLHDNTFFYKSIEECLEKGFRSCKVCRPLSWEFSQVITNDDIHIYEYISWLQKNQFPDNSYKKHPIFSLENLTKIKQKFQKTIGISLGKYIRIKRVRHILENDIPNSKYTNKIFFSHLSTPIGETVFCYFDNKLNLLEFVDRKMLETELQFLKDKLQGVFIYKNSKFSDKVTKQIKEYFDGSRTSFSIKLDPIGTDFQKNVWNGLVNIPYGKVISYKEQANYLKISSAVRAVASANGKNMISIIIPCHRVIGSDGKMAGYGGGIERKKYLINIEKTMPNKKRCSWVNIENKLHIKYHDEEWGQPVHNDKILFEVLILEGAQAGLSWEIVLNKRNNYKKAFDNFDPQKIVKYDDEKQNELLQNKGIIRNKLKIKSAIQNAKVFLKIKKEFGSFDKYIWNFVNYKPIHNKFKSFSDLPANTKLSDKISIDLKKTRDEFYWIYYYLCLYAIYWNSE
;
A
#
# COMPACT_ATOMS: atom_id res chain seq x y z
N MET A 1 20.20 9.33 10.50
CA MET A 1 19.54 10.67 10.52
C MET A 1 18.79 10.95 11.83
N LYS A 2 17.89 10.05 12.30
CA LYS A 2 17.11 10.26 13.54
C LYS A 2 17.96 10.55 14.78
N GLN A 3 18.98 9.71 15.05
CA GLN A 3 19.86 9.87 16.23
C GLN A 3 20.49 11.26 16.28
N LYS A 4 21.13 11.68 15.17
CA LYS A 4 21.71 13.02 15.04
C LYS A 4 20.73 14.13 15.40
N LEU A 5 19.52 14.12 14.83
CA LEU A 5 18.51 15.14 15.13
C LEU A 5 18.07 15.11 16.61
N PHE A 6 18.07 13.95 17.24
CA PHE A 6 17.77 13.82 18.67
C PHE A 6 18.87 14.43 19.54
N ASP A 7 20.14 14.18 19.21
CA ASP A 7 21.27 14.78 19.94
C ASP A 7 21.23 16.31 19.83
N GLU A 8 20.90 16.85 18.65
CA GLU A 8 20.76 18.30 18.45
C GLU A 8 19.53 18.89 19.15
N LEU A 9 18.44 18.14 19.26
CA LEU A 9 17.28 18.50 20.07
C LEU A 9 17.66 18.62 21.56
N LEU A 10 18.55 17.75 22.06
CA LEU A 10 19.05 17.82 23.45
C LEU A 10 19.95 19.04 23.66
N ARG A 11 20.85 19.31 22.71
CA ARG A 11 21.75 20.48 22.71
C ARG A 11 21.04 21.81 22.49
N LYS A 12 19.80 21.79 21.96
CA LYS A 12 19.04 22.99 21.55
C LYS A 12 19.78 23.80 20.47
N ASP A 13 20.41 23.11 19.53
CA ASP A 13 21.14 23.77 18.45
C ASP A 13 20.20 24.63 17.59
N LYS A 14 20.49 25.94 17.55
CA LYS A 14 19.72 26.93 16.79
C LYS A 14 19.79 26.70 15.29
N PHE A 15 20.84 26.03 14.78
CA PHE A 15 20.99 25.74 13.35
C PHE A 15 19.84 24.93 12.77
N TYR A 16 19.19 24.08 13.58
CA TYR A 16 18.09 23.21 13.15
C TYR A 16 16.70 23.82 13.38
N VAL A 17 16.60 24.98 14.03
CA VAL A 17 15.32 25.68 14.24
C VAL A 17 14.79 26.17 12.88
N GLY A 18 13.50 25.90 12.61
CA GLY A 18 12.87 26.19 11.30
C GLY A 18 13.22 25.19 10.19
N LYS A 19 14.27 24.38 10.35
CA LYS A 19 14.62 23.29 9.41
C LYS A 19 14.00 21.96 9.79
N TYR A 20 13.85 21.73 11.11
CA TYR A 20 13.26 20.52 11.66
C TYR A 20 12.36 20.84 12.85
N TYR A 21 11.40 19.95 13.07
CA TYR A 21 10.45 19.98 14.15
C TYR A 21 10.43 18.65 14.87
N ALA A 22 10.55 18.68 16.20
CA ALA A 22 10.48 17.49 17.04
C ALA A 22 9.02 17.21 17.42
N ALA A 23 8.50 16.05 17.04
CA ALA A 23 7.13 15.62 17.28
C ALA A 23 7.08 14.45 18.27
N ILE A 24 6.35 14.63 19.37
CA ILE A 24 6.34 13.74 20.53
C ILE A 24 5.12 12.83 20.46
N LYS A 25 5.35 11.53 20.30
CA LYS A 25 4.34 10.48 20.12
C LYS A 25 3.29 10.47 21.22
N THR A 26 3.73 10.52 22.48
CA THR A 26 2.90 10.34 23.67
C THR A 26 1.97 11.51 23.92
N THR A 27 2.46 12.74 23.76
CA THR A 27 1.67 13.97 24.01
C THR A 27 0.98 14.49 22.75
N ARG A 28 1.36 13.98 21.57
CA ARG A 28 0.92 14.47 20.26
C ARG A 28 1.18 15.97 20.10
N ILE A 29 2.35 16.43 20.53
CA ILE A 29 2.82 17.82 20.43
C ILE A 29 4.06 17.86 19.53
N PHE A 30 4.18 18.88 18.67
CA PHE A 30 5.45 19.19 18.01
C PHE A 30 6.03 20.52 18.50
N CYS A 31 7.36 20.58 18.53
CA CYS A 31 8.17 21.64 19.11
C CYS A 31 9.26 22.10 18.13
N LYS A 32 9.73 23.34 18.30
CA LYS A 32 11.01 23.79 17.74
C LYS A 32 12.17 22.99 18.36
N MET A 33 13.29 22.90 17.64
CA MET A 33 14.50 22.18 18.09
C MET A 33 15.15 22.78 19.34
N ASP A 34 14.93 24.06 19.61
CA ASP A 34 15.43 24.80 20.77
C ASP A 34 14.42 24.88 21.95
N CYS A 35 13.31 24.12 21.89
CA CYS A 35 12.25 24.23 22.89
C CYS A 35 12.74 23.92 24.31
N GLY A 36 12.32 24.77 25.27
CA GLY A 36 12.63 24.65 26.70
C GLY A 36 11.77 23.66 27.49
N CYS A 37 10.79 22.98 26.86
CA CYS A 37 10.02 21.93 27.54
C CYS A 37 10.90 20.75 27.96
N LYS A 38 10.40 19.96 28.94
CA LYS A 38 11.00 18.67 29.32
C LYS A 38 11.23 17.81 28.07
N LYS A 39 12.46 17.31 27.92
CA LYS A 39 12.87 16.57 26.73
C LYS A 39 12.19 15.19 26.69
N PRO A 40 11.67 14.77 25.53
CA PRO A 40 11.04 13.47 25.36
C PRO A 40 12.08 12.35 25.28
N LEU A 41 11.62 11.10 25.42
CA LEU A 41 12.44 9.92 25.12
C LEU A 41 12.69 9.80 23.62
N HIS A 42 13.86 9.30 23.23
CA HIS A 42 14.26 9.10 21.83
C HIS A 42 13.22 8.30 21.04
N ASP A 43 12.71 7.21 21.63
CA ASP A 43 11.77 6.31 20.95
C ASP A 43 10.39 6.93 20.74
N ASN A 44 10.08 7.96 21.51
CA ASN A 44 8.84 8.72 21.39
C ASN A 44 8.98 9.99 20.56
N THR A 45 10.13 10.21 19.92
CA THR A 45 10.39 11.44 19.16
C THR A 45 10.51 11.15 17.67
N PHE A 46 9.77 11.90 16.88
CA PHE A 46 9.86 11.95 15.41
C PHE A 46 10.36 13.32 14.98
N PHE A 47 10.95 13.39 13.79
CA PHE A 47 11.42 14.64 13.22
C PHE A 47 10.79 14.86 11.84
N TYR A 48 10.27 16.06 11.63
CA TYR A 48 9.65 16.49 10.39
C TYR A 48 10.32 17.75 9.87
N LYS A 49 10.30 17.96 8.56
CA LYS A 49 10.95 19.12 7.92
C LYS A 49 10.06 20.36 7.92
N SER A 50 8.75 20.20 8.09
CA SER A 50 7.79 21.29 8.03
C SER A 50 6.72 21.20 9.12
N ILE A 51 6.08 22.34 9.39
CA ILE A 51 4.89 22.39 10.25
C ILE A 51 3.72 21.66 9.59
N GLU A 52 3.58 21.73 8.26
CA GLU A 52 2.59 20.96 7.51
C GLU A 52 2.68 19.47 7.85
N GLU A 53 3.86 18.86 7.69
CA GLU A 53 4.06 17.44 8.00
C GLU A 53 3.64 17.11 9.44
N CYS A 54 4.00 17.96 10.41
CA CYS A 54 3.60 17.77 11.80
C CYS A 54 2.07 17.79 11.98
N LEU A 55 1.40 18.76 11.37
CA LEU A 55 -0.06 18.94 11.48
C LEU A 55 -0.81 17.82 10.77
N GLU A 56 -0.36 17.42 9.58
CA GLU A 56 -0.91 16.29 8.83
C GLU A 56 -0.70 14.97 9.54
N LYS A 57 0.40 14.84 10.28
CA LYS A 57 0.67 13.73 11.21
C LYS A 57 -0.03 13.89 12.56
N GLY A 58 -0.96 14.84 12.69
CA GLY A 58 -1.87 14.96 13.83
C GLY A 58 -1.20 15.45 15.12
N PHE A 59 -0.02 16.07 15.02
CA PHE A 59 0.62 16.73 16.16
C PHE A 59 0.11 18.16 16.29
N ARG A 60 -0.23 18.60 17.51
CA ARG A 60 -0.51 20.02 17.76
C ARG A 60 0.77 20.79 17.99
N SER A 61 0.70 22.08 17.71
CA SER A 61 1.75 23.02 18.06
C SER A 61 1.96 23.11 19.58
N CYS A 62 3.22 23.19 19.99
CA CYS A 62 3.60 23.44 21.38
C CYS A 62 3.13 24.84 21.83
N LYS A 63 2.57 24.91 23.05
CA LYS A 63 2.10 26.16 23.65
C LYS A 63 3.26 27.02 24.21
N VAL A 64 4.41 26.39 24.48
CA VAL A 64 5.59 27.03 25.07
C VAL A 64 6.47 27.66 23.99
N CYS A 65 7.05 26.86 23.08
CA CYS A 65 7.94 27.39 22.04
C CYS A 65 7.22 28.00 20.82
N ARG A 66 5.90 27.92 20.79
CA ARG A 66 4.99 28.47 19.77
C ARG A 66 5.53 28.44 18.34
N PRO A 67 5.75 27.26 17.73
CA PRO A 67 6.42 27.15 16.44
C PRO A 67 5.66 27.87 15.31
N LEU A 68 4.32 27.94 15.33
CA LEU A 68 3.58 28.72 14.33
C LEU A 68 3.89 30.20 14.47
N SER A 69 3.60 30.84 15.61
CA SER A 69 3.92 32.26 15.83
C SER A 69 5.38 32.58 15.48
N TRP A 70 6.32 31.69 15.83
CA TRP A 70 7.74 31.87 15.49
C TRP A 70 8.01 31.88 13.99
N GLU A 71 7.44 30.94 13.21
CA GLU A 71 7.59 30.95 11.74
C GLU A 71 7.06 32.24 11.13
N PHE A 72 5.91 32.71 11.60
CA PHE A 72 5.35 33.98 11.15
C PHE A 72 6.23 35.17 11.53
N SER A 73 6.86 35.15 12.71
CA SER A 73 7.78 36.23 13.11
C SER A 73 9.06 36.29 12.25
N GLN A 74 9.37 35.25 11.46
CA GLN A 74 10.50 35.29 10.52
C GLN A 74 10.15 35.91 9.16
N VAL A 75 8.86 36.03 8.82
CA VAL A 75 8.40 36.37 7.45
C VAL A 75 7.44 37.56 7.39
N ILE A 76 7.06 38.12 8.53
CA ILE A 76 6.15 39.25 8.67
C ILE A 76 6.95 40.56 8.73
N THR A 77 6.47 41.58 8.02
CA THR A 77 6.94 42.97 8.08
C THR A 77 6.05 43.81 8.99
N ASN A 78 6.40 45.08 9.22
CA ASN A 78 5.56 45.99 10.03
C ASN A 78 4.12 46.12 9.48
N ASP A 79 3.93 46.10 8.16
CA ASP A 79 2.60 46.17 7.53
C ASP A 79 1.76 44.90 7.75
N ASP A 80 2.41 43.78 8.06
CA ASP A 80 1.79 42.48 8.30
C ASP A 80 1.54 42.22 9.80
N ILE A 81 1.74 43.20 10.70
CA ILE A 81 1.66 43.00 12.15
C ILE A 81 0.34 42.39 12.61
N HIS A 82 -0.76 42.81 11.98
CA HIS A 82 -2.10 42.30 12.23
C HIS A 82 -2.27 40.80 11.91
N ILE A 83 -1.48 40.28 10.96
CA ILE A 83 -1.41 38.84 10.65
C ILE A 83 -0.75 38.12 11.83
N TYR A 84 0.37 38.63 12.34
CA TYR A 84 1.08 38.02 13.48
C TYR A 84 0.20 37.96 14.73
N GLU A 85 -0.54 39.05 15.00
CA GLU A 85 -1.49 39.12 16.11
C GLU A 85 -2.60 38.08 15.97
N TYR A 86 -3.18 37.93 14.77
CA TYR A 86 -4.19 36.91 14.50
C TYR A 86 -3.65 35.49 14.71
N ILE A 87 -2.44 35.17 14.22
CA ILE A 87 -1.84 33.85 14.41
C ILE A 87 -1.53 33.58 15.88
N SER A 88 -1.02 34.58 16.58
CA SER A 88 -0.71 34.49 18.00
C SER A 88 -1.97 34.29 18.84
N TRP A 89 -3.06 35.00 18.53
CA TRP A 89 -4.38 34.75 19.10
C TRP A 89 -4.86 33.34 18.77
N LEU A 90 -4.79 32.94 17.51
CA LEU A 90 -5.29 31.66 17.05
C LEU A 90 -4.55 30.50 17.73
N GLN A 91 -3.25 30.65 17.98
CA GLN A 91 -2.46 29.65 18.68
C GLN A 91 -2.87 29.51 20.16
N LYS A 92 -3.21 30.63 20.82
CA LYS A 92 -3.73 30.67 22.21
C LYS A 92 -5.15 30.13 22.32
N ASN A 93 -6.02 30.45 21.36
CA ASN A 93 -7.42 30.01 21.35
C ASN A 93 -7.53 28.51 21.07
N GLN A 94 -7.99 27.73 22.05
CA GLN A 94 -8.09 26.27 21.93
C GLN A 94 -9.32 25.83 21.13
N PHE A 95 -10.38 26.65 21.10
CA PHE A 95 -11.61 26.37 20.37
C PHE A 95 -12.04 27.60 19.54
N PRO A 96 -11.27 27.93 18.48
CA PRO A 96 -11.63 29.04 17.60
C PRO A 96 -12.94 28.74 16.88
N ASP A 97 -13.79 29.73 16.67
CA ASP A 97 -15.05 29.58 15.92
C ASP A 97 -14.85 29.06 14.50
N ASN A 98 -15.85 28.35 13.98
CA ASN A 98 -15.86 27.87 12.58
C ASN A 98 -15.81 29.01 11.56
N SER A 99 -16.36 30.17 11.91
CA SER A 99 -16.20 31.38 11.12
C SER A 99 -14.98 32.14 11.66
N TYR A 100 -13.94 32.23 10.85
CA TYR A 100 -12.73 33.05 11.03
C TYR A 100 -12.99 34.54 11.36
N LYS A 101 -14.27 34.95 11.42
CA LYS A 101 -14.80 36.30 11.39
C LYS A 101 -14.93 36.97 12.76
N LYS A 102 -14.99 36.22 13.85
CA LYS A 102 -15.15 36.78 15.21
C LYS A 102 -13.83 37.26 15.85
N HIS A 103 -12.77 37.40 15.07
CA HIS A 103 -11.51 37.97 15.55
C HIS A 103 -11.58 39.50 15.55
N PRO A 104 -11.02 40.20 16.56
CA PRO A 104 -11.05 41.67 16.66
C PRO A 104 -10.34 42.46 15.54
N ILE A 105 -9.65 41.82 14.59
CA ILE A 105 -8.88 42.48 13.50
C ILE A 105 -9.67 42.43 12.17
N PHE A 106 -10.99 42.62 12.24
CA PHE A 106 -11.87 42.18 11.16
C PHE A 106 -11.94 43.18 9.99
N SER A 107 -11.30 42.83 8.87
CA SER A 107 -11.66 43.29 7.52
C SER A 107 -11.58 42.13 6.51
N LEU A 108 -12.37 42.17 5.44
CA LEU A 108 -12.38 41.10 4.41
C LEU A 108 -11.03 41.03 3.68
N GLU A 109 -10.39 42.17 3.48
CA GLU A 109 -9.05 42.29 2.90
C GLU A 109 -8.00 41.61 3.78
N ASN A 110 -7.98 41.91 5.09
CA ASN A 110 -7.04 41.31 6.03
C ASN A 110 -7.22 39.80 6.11
N LEU A 111 -8.46 39.29 6.10
CA LEU A 111 -8.71 37.85 6.10
C LEU A 111 -8.13 37.15 4.86
N THR A 112 -8.19 37.80 3.70
CA THR A 112 -7.65 37.26 2.46
C THR A 112 -6.13 37.20 2.52
N LYS A 113 -5.49 38.27 2.99
CA LYS A 113 -4.03 38.33 3.24
C LYS A 113 -3.59 37.27 4.24
N ILE A 114 -4.29 37.12 5.37
CA ILE A 114 -4.01 36.09 6.38
C ILE A 114 -4.10 34.70 5.77
N LYS A 115 -5.15 34.37 5.00
CA LYS A 115 -5.30 33.05 4.38
C LYS A 115 -4.16 32.74 3.41
N GLN A 116 -3.81 33.69 2.54
CA GLN A 116 -2.73 33.54 1.56
C GLN A 116 -1.38 33.38 2.25
N LYS A 117 -1.05 34.27 3.19
CA LYS A 117 0.20 34.21 3.96
C LYS A 117 0.29 32.92 4.77
N PHE A 118 -0.81 32.50 5.40
CA PHE A 118 -0.83 31.27 6.19
C PHE A 118 -0.54 30.04 5.35
N GLN A 119 -1.19 29.91 4.20
CA GLN A 119 -0.94 28.79 3.31
C GLN A 119 0.49 28.80 2.77
N LYS A 120 1.02 29.97 2.42
CA LYS A 120 2.40 30.12 1.95
C LYS A 120 3.44 29.76 3.01
N THR A 121 3.23 30.16 4.26
CA THR A 121 4.19 29.95 5.36
C THR A 121 4.09 28.55 5.97
N ILE A 122 2.88 28.02 6.14
CA ILE A 122 2.66 26.77 6.88
C ILE A 122 2.47 25.56 5.96
N GLY A 123 2.06 25.75 4.70
CA GLY A 123 1.79 24.68 3.73
C GLY A 123 0.34 24.23 3.67
N ILE A 124 -0.43 24.39 4.76
CA ILE A 124 -1.86 24.05 4.79
C ILE A 124 -2.76 25.28 4.82
N SER A 125 -4.00 25.15 4.34
CA SER A 125 -4.97 26.24 4.46
C SER A 125 -5.33 26.55 5.92
N LEU A 126 -5.57 27.83 6.22
CA LEU A 126 -6.04 28.28 7.53
C LEU A 126 -7.30 27.52 8.01
N GLY A 127 -8.21 27.22 7.08
CA GLY A 127 -9.41 26.44 7.36
C GLY A 127 -9.15 24.98 7.71
N LYS A 128 -8.12 24.34 7.13
CA LYS A 128 -7.69 22.99 7.53
C LYS A 128 -7.10 23.03 8.95
N TYR A 129 -6.26 24.02 9.26
CA TYR A 129 -5.68 24.19 10.59
C TYR A 129 -6.73 24.39 11.70
N ILE A 130 -7.69 25.31 11.49
CA ILE A 130 -8.77 25.57 12.47
C ILE A 130 -9.60 24.32 12.73
N ARG A 131 -9.96 23.56 11.68
CA ARG A 131 -10.69 22.31 11.83
C ARG A 131 -9.93 21.28 12.66
N ILE A 132 -8.62 21.12 12.43
CA ILE A 132 -7.77 20.23 13.23
C ILE A 132 -7.78 20.65 14.70
N LYS A 133 -7.70 21.96 15.00
CA LYS A 133 -7.80 22.45 16.39
C LYS A 133 -9.15 22.13 17.03
N ARG A 134 -10.26 22.36 16.30
CA ARG A 134 -11.62 22.14 16.82
C ARG A 134 -11.91 20.66 17.07
N VAL A 135 -11.56 19.78 16.13
CA VAL A 135 -11.63 18.31 16.30
C VAL A 135 -10.86 17.88 17.55
N ARG A 136 -9.63 18.37 17.72
CA ARG A 136 -8.82 18.06 18.89
C ARG A 136 -9.44 18.58 20.19
N HIS A 137 -10.03 19.77 20.17
CA HIS A 137 -10.70 20.32 21.35
C HIS A 137 -11.84 19.41 21.82
N ILE A 138 -12.68 18.93 20.89
CA ILE A 138 -13.77 17.99 21.17
C ILE A 138 -13.25 16.69 21.78
N LEU A 139 -12.15 16.14 21.25
CA LEU A 139 -11.57 14.88 21.73
C LEU A 139 -10.85 14.99 23.08
N GLU A 140 -10.25 16.15 23.41
CA GLU A 140 -9.30 16.27 24.53
C GLU A 140 -9.79 17.09 25.74
N ASN A 141 -10.79 17.98 25.63
CA ASN A 141 -11.13 18.93 26.70
C ASN A 141 -12.48 18.68 27.41
N ASP A 142 -13.10 17.52 27.20
CA ASP A 142 -14.51 17.29 27.58
C ASP A 142 -14.75 16.75 29.01
N ILE A 143 -13.75 16.80 29.90
CA ILE A 143 -13.73 15.92 31.08
C ILE A 143 -14.32 16.51 32.39
N PRO A 144 -14.19 17.80 32.78
CA PRO A 144 -14.63 18.16 34.14
C PRO A 144 -16.14 18.39 34.34
N ASN A 145 -16.91 18.82 33.32
CA ASN A 145 -18.28 19.33 33.48
C ASN A 145 -19.32 18.72 32.52
N SER A 146 -19.09 17.50 32.02
CA SER A 146 -20.00 16.89 31.05
C SER A 146 -21.25 16.31 31.72
N LYS A 147 -22.43 16.62 31.17
CA LYS A 147 -23.71 15.95 31.52
C LYS A 147 -23.78 14.48 31.07
N TYR A 148 -22.82 14.04 30.27
CA TYR A 148 -22.79 12.72 29.64
C TYR A 148 -22.04 11.71 30.52
N THR A 149 -22.57 10.50 30.64
CA THR A 149 -22.04 9.44 31.53
C THR A 149 -21.25 8.36 30.79
N ASN A 150 -21.54 8.13 29.51
CA ASN A 150 -20.88 7.08 28.74
C ASN A 150 -19.43 7.45 28.36
N LYS A 151 -18.60 6.44 28.16
CA LYS A 151 -17.18 6.58 27.81
C LYS A 151 -16.95 6.14 26.38
N ILE A 152 -16.80 7.08 25.46
CA ILE A 152 -16.46 6.83 24.06
C ILE A 152 -14.94 6.82 23.97
N PHE A 153 -14.35 5.65 23.72
CA PHE A 153 -12.91 5.57 23.61
C PHE A 153 -12.45 5.98 22.21
N PHE A 154 -11.30 6.63 22.11
CA PHE A 154 -10.70 6.93 20.81
C PHE A 154 -9.19 6.67 20.80
N SER A 155 -8.69 6.44 19.59
CA SER A 155 -7.26 6.31 19.31
C SER A 155 -6.94 6.90 17.93
N HIS A 156 -5.66 7.17 17.70
CA HIS A 156 -5.15 7.62 16.40
C HIS A 156 -4.41 6.50 15.69
N LEU A 157 -4.50 6.50 14.37
CA LEU A 157 -3.77 5.59 13.50
C LEU A 157 -3.19 6.35 12.31
N SER A 158 -1.87 6.24 12.14
CA SER A 158 -1.19 6.69 10.93
C SER A 158 -1.40 5.69 9.80
N THR A 159 -1.78 6.18 8.62
CA THR A 159 -1.92 5.39 7.40
C THR A 159 -1.09 6.00 6.27
N PRO A 160 -0.80 5.25 5.19
CA PRO A 160 -0.13 5.80 4.01
C PRO A 160 -0.84 6.99 3.37
N ILE A 161 -2.15 7.13 3.59
CA ILE A 161 -3.00 8.19 3.01
C ILE A 161 -3.45 9.24 4.03
N GLY A 162 -2.79 9.31 5.18
CA GLY A 162 -3.01 10.34 6.20
C GLY A 162 -3.32 9.78 7.58
N GLU A 163 -3.38 10.68 8.58
CA GLU A 163 -3.78 10.29 9.93
C GLU A 163 -5.29 10.10 10.03
N THR A 164 -5.65 9.07 10.78
CA THR A 164 -7.03 8.76 11.12
C THR A 164 -7.23 8.84 12.62
N VAL A 165 -8.46 9.14 13.00
CA VAL A 165 -8.99 8.94 14.35
C VAL A 165 -10.09 7.90 14.25
N PHE A 166 -10.15 7.01 15.23
CA PHE A 166 -11.26 6.09 15.35
C PHE A 166 -11.83 6.09 16.76
N CYS A 167 -13.15 6.00 16.85
CA CYS A 167 -13.90 6.02 18.10
C CYS A 167 -14.71 4.73 18.25
N TYR A 168 -14.76 4.21 19.47
CA TYR A 168 -15.44 2.97 19.80
C TYR A 168 -16.11 3.03 21.18
N PHE A 169 -17.28 2.40 21.26
CA PHE A 169 -18.07 2.23 22.46
C PHE A 169 -18.45 0.76 22.59
N ASP A 170 -18.39 0.20 23.80
CA ASP A 170 -18.70 -1.21 24.08
C ASP A 170 -18.00 -2.22 23.12
N ASN A 171 -16.71 -1.99 22.83
CA ASN A 171 -15.94 -2.80 21.88
C ASN A 171 -16.59 -2.94 20.48
N LYS A 172 -17.31 -1.91 20.03
CA LYS A 172 -17.81 -1.76 18.66
C LYS A 172 -17.30 -0.45 18.07
N LEU A 173 -16.89 -0.49 16.81
CA LEU A 173 -16.38 0.67 16.10
C LEU A 173 -17.55 1.52 15.61
N ASN A 174 -17.56 2.80 16.01
CA ASN A 174 -18.61 3.75 15.61
C ASN A 174 -18.11 4.79 14.59
N LEU A 175 -16.81 5.09 14.61
CA LEU A 175 -16.18 6.06 13.70
C LEU A 175 -14.75 5.63 13.37
N LEU A 176 -14.34 5.78 12.11
CA LEU A 176 -12.97 5.70 11.60
C LEU A 176 -12.85 6.70 10.44
N GLU A 177 -12.18 7.83 10.68
CA GLU A 177 -12.10 8.92 9.71
C GLU A 177 -10.77 9.65 9.72
N PHE A 178 -10.47 10.31 8.60
CA PHE A 178 -9.29 11.15 8.45
C PHE A 178 -9.43 12.43 9.27
N VAL A 179 -8.36 12.81 9.98
CA VAL A 179 -8.35 13.98 10.87
C VAL A 179 -8.63 15.31 10.15
N ASP A 180 -8.41 15.35 8.83
CA ASP A 180 -8.63 16.52 7.98
C ASP A 180 -9.98 16.51 7.24
N ARG A 181 -10.83 15.50 7.46
CA ARG A 181 -12.17 15.42 6.85
C ARG A 181 -13.01 16.61 7.27
N LYS A 182 -13.67 17.26 6.31
CA LYS A 182 -14.46 18.48 6.54
C LYS A 182 -15.58 18.32 7.57
N MET A 183 -16.23 17.15 7.60
CA MET A 183 -17.38 16.84 8.46
C MET A 183 -17.00 16.23 9.81
N LEU A 184 -15.72 15.92 10.06
CA LEU A 184 -15.31 15.18 11.26
C LEU A 184 -15.77 15.85 12.57
N GLU A 185 -15.71 17.17 12.63
CA GLU A 185 -16.19 17.93 13.79
C GLU A 185 -17.67 17.68 14.09
N THR A 186 -18.54 17.79 13.08
CA THR A 186 -19.98 17.55 13.27
C THR A 186 -20.28 16.08 13.50
N GLU A 187 -19.48 15.17 12.94
CA GLU A 187 -19.58 13.73 13.14
C GLU A 187 -19.22 13.34 14.58
N LEU A 188 -18.17 13.92 15.16
CA LEU A 188 -17.81 13.72 16.56
C LEU A 188 -18.86 14.27 17.51
N GLN A 189 -19.40 15.46 17.23
CA GLN A 189 -20.48 16.02 18.03
C GLN A 189 -21.75 15.16 17.95
N PHE A 190 -22.12 14.71 16.75
CA PHE A 190 -23.24 13.79 16.56
C PHE A 190 -23.06 12.47 17.31
N LEU A 191 -21.85 11.90 17.25
CA LEU A 191 -21.49 10.68 17.97
C LEU A 191 -21.62 10.87 19.49
N LYS A 192 -21.12 12.00 20.00
CA LYS A 192 -21.20 12.41 21.40
C LYS A 192 -22.65 12.46 21.88
N ASP A 193 -23.51 13.14 21.12
CA ASP A 193 -24.92 13.32 21.46
C ASP A 193 -25.71 12.01 21.32
N LYS A 194 -25.40 11.16 20.34
CA LYS A 194 -26.10 9.88 20.16
C LYS A 194 -25.72 8.84 21.20
N LEU A 195 -24.44 8.80 21.60
CA LEU A 195 -23.97 7.87 22.62
C LEU A 195 -24.06 8.45 24.04
N GLN A 196 -24.48 9.71 24.19
CA GLN A 196 -24.53 10.40 25.48
C GLN A 196 -23.22 10.22 26.27
N GLY A 197 -22.08 10.42 25.60
CA GLY A 197 -20.77 10.06 26.13
C GLY A 197 -19.70 11.14 26.00
N VAL A 198 -18.60 10.97 26.74
CA VAL A 198 -17.38 11.78 26.65
C VAL A 198 -16.25 11.00 25.98
N PHE A 199 -15.38 11.71 25.27
CA PHE A 199 -14.23 11.11 24.61
C PHE A 199 -13.09 10.84 25.59
N ILE A 200 -12.56 9.62 25.57
CA ILE A 200 -11.41 9.22 26.38
C ILE A 200 -10.36 8.57 25.50
N TYR A 201 -9.15 9.12 25.50
CA TYR A 201 -8.03 8.50 24.83
C TYR A 201 -7.69 7.17 25.53
N LYS A 202 -7.73 6.06 24.80
CA LYS A 202 -7.40 4.74 25.37
C LYS A 202 -6.89 3.78 24.32
N ASN A 203 -5.70 3.24 24.57
CA ASN A 203 -5.23 2.03 23.89
C ASN A 203 -5.73 0.81 24.66
N SER A 204 -6.44 -0.09 23.98
CA SER A 204 -7.03 -1.32 24.50
C SER A 204 -6.81 -2.47 23.51
N LYS A 205 -7.11 -3.70 23.93
CA LYS A 205 -7.12 -4.85 23.01
C LYS A 205 -7.99 -4.62 21.77
N PHE A 206 -9.09 -3.86 21.92
CA PHE A 206 -9.95 -3.51 20.78
C PHE A 206 -9.27 -2.53 19.83
N SER A 207 -8.66 -1.45 20.34
CA SER A 207 -7.94 -0.48 19.49
C SER A 207 -6.73 -1.10 18.81
N ASP A 208 -6.04 -2.03 19.47
CA ASP A 208 -4.92 -2.78 18.90
C ASP A 208 -5.39 -3.68 17.75
N LYS A 209 -6.56 -4.33 17.91
CA LYS A 209 -7.18 -5.11 16.85
C LYS A 209 -7.54 -4.25 15.63
N VAL A 210 -8.16 -3.08 15.84
CA VAL A 210 -8.48 -2.13 14.75
C VAL A 210 -7.19 -1.68 14.05
N THR A 211 -6.19 -1.25 14.82
CA THR A 211 -4.88 -0.81 14.32
C THR A 211 -4.20 -1.89 13.47
N LYS A 212 -4.16 -3.13 13.97
CA LYS A 212 -3.56 -4.28 13.28
C LYS A 212 -4.27 -4.53 11.95
N GLN A 213 -5.59 -4.63 11.94
CA GLN A 213 -6.32 -4.95 10.72
C GLN A 213 -6.25 -3.85 9.66
N ILE A 214 -6.28 -2.58 10.05
CA ILE A 214 -6.11 -1.50 9.07
C ILE A 214 -4.69 -1.51 8.48
N LYS A 215 -3.65 -1.80 9.28
CA LYS A 215 -2.29 -1.96 8.75
C LYS A 215 -2.19 -3.12 7.77
N GLU A 216 -2.75 -4.28 8.12
CA GLU A 216 -2.84 -5.46 7.24
C GLU A 216 -3.63 -5.17 5.95
N TYR A 217 -4.59 -4.26 5.99
CA TYR A 217 -5.31 -3.83 4.79
C TYR A 217 -4.41 -2.99 3.87
N PHE A 218 -3.65 -2.03 4.43
CA PHE A 218 -2.73 -1.19 3.66
C PHE A 218 -1.48 -1.93 3.16
N ASP A 219 -1.05 -2.99 3.83
CA ASP A 219 0.04 -3.85 3.36
C ASP A 219 -0.43 -4.93 2.36
N GLY A 220 -1.74 -5.04 2.14
CA GLY A 220 -2.36 -5.98 1.22
C GLY A 220 -2.51 -7.40 1.75
N SER A 221 -2.19 -7.70 3.01
CA SER A 221 -2.39 -9.03 3.61
C SER A 221 -3.83 -9.29 4.10
N ARG A 222 -4.69 -8.25 4.11
CA ARG A 222 -6.10 -8.36 4.52
C ARG A 222 -7.07 -7.83 3.47
N THR A 223 -8.07 -8.66 3.17
CA THR A 223 -9.18 -8.34 2.26
C THR A 223 -10.54 -8.19 2.96
N SER A 224 -10.66 -8.63 4.22
CA SER A 224 -11.87 -8.55 5.04
C SER A 224 -11.58 -8.19 6.50
N PHE A 225 -12.52 -7.55 7.19
CA PHE A 225 -12.37 -7.11 8.58
C PHE A 225 -13.22 -7.95 9.53
N SER A 226 -12.68 -8.27 10.72
CA SER A 226 -13.42 -8.93 11.80
C SER A 226 -13.71 -8.00 12.99
N ILE A 227 -13.66 -6.69 12.73
CA ILE A 227 -14.01 -5.65 13.71
C ILE A 227 -15.52 -5.61 13.85
N LYS A 228 -16.02 -5.63 15.09
CA LYS A 228 -17.46 -5.41 15.35
C LYS A 228 -17.79 -3.95 15.06
N LEU A 229 -18.80 -3.71 14.24
CA LEU A 229 -19.23 -2.37 13.83
C LEU A 229 -20.55 -2.02 14.51
N ASP A 230 -20.72 -0.74 14.83
CA ASP A 230 -21.99 -0.18 15.27
C ASP A 230 -22.17 1.22 14.63
N PRO A 231 -22.46 1.26 13.32
CA PRO A 231 -22.59 2.52 12.60
C PRO A 231 -23.84 3.29 13.05
N ILE A 232 -23.66 4.55 13.40
CA ILE A 232 -24.75 5.41 13.90
C ILE A 232 -25.35 6.21 12.75
N GLY A 233 -26.63 5.95 12.46
CA GLY A 233 -27.39 6.60 11.38
C GLY A 233 -28.85 6.17 11.39
N THR A 234 -29.62 6.67 10.43
CA THR A 234 -31.00 6.22 10.19
C THR A 234 -31.04 4.80 9.65
N ASP A 235 -32.18 4.12 9.72
CA ASP A 235 -32.32 2.75 9.19
C ASP A 235 -32.03 2.69 7.69
N PHE A 236 -32.43 3.72 6.94
CA PHE A 236 -32.07 3.87 5.54
C PHE A 236 -30.55 3.93 5.34
N GLN A 237 -29.85 4.76 6.13
CA GLN A 237 -28.39 4.88 6.05
C GLN A 237 -27.69 3.55 6.40
N LYS A 238 -28.12 2.90 7.48
CA LYS A 238 -27.60 1.59 7.90
C LYS A 238 -27.80 0.53 6.81
N ASN A 239 -28.96 0.48 6.17
CA ASN A 239 -29.22 -0.42 5.06
C ASN A 239 -28.26 -0.15 3.87
N VAL A 240 -28.07 1.12 3.52
CA VAL A 240 -27.11 1.51 2.46
C VAL A 240 -25.67 1.08 2.82
N TRP A 241 -25.24 1.29 4.05
CA TRP A 241 -23.91 0.93 4.53
C TRP A 241 -23.68 -0.57 4.62
N ASN A 242 -24.69 -1.34 5.02
CA ASN A 242 -24.64 -2.80 4.95
C ASN A 242 -24.44 -3.29 3.50
N GLY A 243 -25.11 -2.65 2.54
CA GLY A 243 -24.88 -2.90 1.11
C GLY A 243 -23.43 -2.62 0.67
N LEU A 244 -22.76 -1.62 1.25
CA LEU A 244 -21.34 -1.34 0.95
C LEU A 244 -20.43 -2.48 1.40
N VAL A 245 -20.67 -3.05 2.59
CA VAL A 245 -19.84 -4.15 3.14
C VAL A 245 -19.87 -5.38 2.22
N ASN A 246 -20.95 -5.58 1.48
CA ASN A 246 -21.11 -6.70 0.54
C ASN A 246 -20.38 -6.50 -0.80
N ILE A 247 -19.85 -5.31 -1.09
CA ILE A 247 -19.05 -5.09 -2.30
C ILE A 247 -17.70 -5.79 -2.13
N PRO A 248 -17.32 -6.77 -2.96
CA PRO A 248 -16.07 -7.52 -2.76
C PRO A 248 -14.81 -6.64 -2.85
N TYR A 249 -13.75 -7.06 -2.15
CA TYR A 249 -12.42 -6.45 -2.25
C TYR A 249 -11.93 -6.43 -3.71
N GLY A 250 -11.40 -5.30 -4.17
CA GLY A 250 -10.89 -5.14 -5.54
C GLY A 250 -11.97 -4.93 -6.60
N LYS A 251 -13.25 -4.92 -6.20
CA LYS A 251 -14.38 -4.60 -7.08
C LYS A 251 -14.89 -3.20 -6.83
N VAL A 252 -15.38 -2.57 -7.89
CA VAL A 252 -16.06 -1.28 -7.85
C VAL A 252 -17.43 -1.43 -8.49
N ILE A 253 -18.40 -0.68 -7.98
CA ILE A 253 -19.75 -0.57 -8.54
C ILE A 253 -20.14 0.90 -8.66
N SER A 254 -21.17 1.21 -9.42
CA SER A 254 -21.76 2.54 -9.49
C SER A 254 -22.81 2.77 -8.40
N TYR A 255 -23.12 4.03 -8.11
CA TYR A 255 -24.25 4.37 -7.22
C TYR A 255 -25.59 3.79 -7.73
N LYS A 256 -25.75 3.66 -9.05
CA LYS A 256 -26.95 3.06 -9.66
C LYS A 256 -27.01 1.55 -9.38
N GLU A 257 -25.90 0.84 -9.54
CA GLU A 257 -25.81 -0.59 -9.23
C GLU A 257 -26.05 -0.87 -7.75
N GLN A 258 -25.51 -0.02 -6.85
CA GLN A 258 -25.79 -0.14 -5.42
C GLN A 258 -27.28 0.05 -5.11
N ALA A 259 -27.92 1.07 -5.68
CA ALA A 259 -29.36 1.31 -5.50
C ALA A 259 -30.22 0.13 -6.00
N ASN A 260 -29.82 -0.48 -7.12
CA ASN A 260 -30.48 -1.67 -7.66
C ASN A 260 -30.30 -2.88 -6.74
N TYR A 261 -29.09 -3.13 -6.24
CA TYR A 261 -28.81 -4.21 -5.30
C TYR A 261 -29.65 -4.09 -4.01
N LEU A 262 -29.84 -2.87 -3.53
CA LEU A 262 -30.68 -2.56 -2.37
C LEU A 262 -32.19 -2.53 -2.69
N LYS A 263 -32.60 -2.83 -3.93
CA LYS A 263 -34.00 -2.79 -4.42
C LYS A 263 -34.68 -1.43 -4.24
N ILE A 264 -33.91 -0.34 -4.34
CA ILE A 264 -34.37 1.07 -4.23
C ILE A 264 -33.83 1.89 -5.41
N SER A 265 -34.02 1.37 -6.64
CA SER A 265 -33.43 1.88 -7.88
C SER A 265 -33.77 3.34 -8.19
N SER A 266 -34.92 3.86 -7.74
CA SER A 266 -35.31 5.26 -7.88
C SER A 266 -34.55 6.22 -6.95
N ALA A 267 -33.88 5.71 -5.92
CA ALA A 267 -33.28 6.49 -4.83
C ALA A 267 -31.76 6.71 -4.96
N VAL A 268 -31.19 6.68 -6.18
CA VAL A 268 -29.73 6.79 -6.42
C VAL A 268 -29.09 7.99 -5.70
N ARG A 269 -29.73 9.16 -5.75
CA ARG A 269 -29.23 10.38 -5.06
C ARG A 269 -29.23 10.24 -3.54
N ALA A 270 -30.25 9.59 -2.98
CA ALA A 270 -30.33 9.33 -1.54
C ALA A 270 -29.27 8.31 -1.10
N VAL A 271 -29.02 7.26 -1.89
CA VAL A 271 -27.92 6.31 -1.69
C VAL A 271 -26.57 7.01 -1.70
N ALA A 272 -26.33 7.90 -2.67
CA ALA A 272 -25.10 8.68 -2.74
C ALA A 272 -24.91 9.59 -1.51
N SER A 273 -25.98 10.25 -1.07
CA SER A 273 -25.97 11.06 0.16
C SER A 273 -25.67 10.22 1.40
N ALA A 274 -26.30 9.05 1.54
CA ALA A 274 -26.06 8.11 2.64
C ALA A 274 -24.62 7.57 2.65
N ASN A 275 -24.05 7.23 1.49
CA ASN A 275 -22.63 6.86 1.38
C ASN A 275 -21.71 7.99 1.88
N GLY A 276 -22.04 9.25 1.57
CA GLY A 276 -21.31 10.42 2.05
C GLY A 276 -21.40 10.64 3.57
N LYS A 277 -22.40 10.06 4.23
CA LYS A 277 -22.60 10.09 5.69
C LYS A 277 -21.97 8.91 6.42
N ASN A 278 -21.34 7.98 5.71
CA ASN A 278 -20.54 6.93 6.35
C ASN A 278 -19.43 7.57 7.20
N MET A 279 -19.38 7.18 8.48
CA MET A 279 -18.38 7.61 9.45
C MET A 279 -17.32 6.53 9.72
N ILE A 280 -17.42 5.36 9.08
CA ILE A 280 -16.47 4.25 9.23
C ILE A 280 -15.79 4.01 7.88
N SER A 281 -15.00 4.98 7.43
CA SER A 281 -14.22 4.87 6.19
C SER A 281 -13.32 3.63 6.18
N ILE A 282 -12.93 3.18 4.98
CA ILE A 282 -12.10 1.97 4.73
C ILE A 282 -12.84 0.65 5.05
N ILE A 283 -13.35 0.47 6.27
CA ILE A 283 -14.00 -0.77 6.70
C ILE A 283 -15.42 -0.88 6.13
N ILE A 284 -16.22 0.20 6.16
CA ILE A 284 -17.43 0.31 5.34
C ILE A 284 -16.98 0.95 4.02
N PRO A 285 -16.84 0.19 2.92
CA PRO A 285 -15.97 0.57 1.81
C PRO A 285 -16.68 1.49 0.80
N CYS A 286 -17.10 2.69 1.25
CA CYS A 286 -17.73 3.67 0.37
C CYS A 286 -16.81 4.17 -0.76
N HIS A 287 -15.49 3.94 -0.67
CA HIS A 287 -14.54 4.20 -1.75
C HIS A 287 -14.77 3.29 -2.97
N ARG A 288 -15.41 2.13 -2.83
CA ARG A 288 -15.69 1.20 -3.95
C ARG A 288 -16.84 1.64 -4.86
N VAL A 289 -17.59 2.69 -4.50
CA VAL A 289 -18.75 3.16 -5.28
C VAL A 289 -18.38 4.35 -6.15
N ILE A 290 -18.44 4.25 -7.47
CA ILE A 290 -18.02 5.28 -8.45
C ILE A 290 -19.20 5.84 -9.27
N GLY A 291 -18.94 6.82 -10.16
CA GLY A 291 -19.92 7.29 -11.12
C GLY A 291 -20.28 6.22 -12.15
N SER A 292 -21.51 6.26 -12.68
CA SER A 292 -21.96 5.33 -13.73
C SER A 292 -21.21 5.49 -15.05
N ASP A 293 -20.57 6.63 -15.27
CA ASP A 293 -19.67 6.93 -16.39
C ASP A 293 -18.24 6.42 -16.15
N GLY A 294 -18.01 5.66 -15.07
CA GLY A 294 -16.69 5.17 -14.66
C GLY A 294 -15.80 6.23 -14.00
N LYS A 295 -16.26 7.49 -13.87
CA LYS A 295 -15.44 8.55 -13.26
C LYS A 295 -15.39 8.39 -11.74
N MET A 296 -14.25 8.80 -11.19
CA MET A 296 -14.06 8.92 -9.75
C MET A 296 -14.89 10.09 -9.21
N ALA A 297 -16.06 9.77 -8.66
CA ALA A 297 -16.98 10.74 -8.09
C ALA A 297 -17.37 10.38 -6.66
N GLY A 298 -17.44 11.40 -5.80
CA GLY A 298 -17.81 11.29 -4.39
C GLY A 298 -16.81 10.50 -3.54
N TYR A 299 -16.42 11.05 -2.39
CA TYR A 299 -15.79 10.36 -1.26
C TYR A 299 -15.52 11.41 -0.19
N GLY A 300 -16.06 11.22 1.02
CA GLY A 300 -15.90 12.21 2.11
C GLY A 300 -14.45 12.50 2.48
N GLY A 301 -13.55 11.52 2.27
CA GLY A 301 -12.11 11.65 2.51
C GLY A 301 -11.30 12.25 1.36
N GLY A 302 -11.91 12.58 0.21
CA GLY A 302 -11.23 13.14 -0.97
C GLY A 302 -10.87 12.13 -2.07
N ILE A 303 -10.93 12.57 -3.33
CA ILE A 303 -10.79 11.70 -4.51
C ILE A 303 -9.44 10.98 -4.57
N GLU A 304 -8.35 11.62 -4.18
CA GLU A 304 -7.01 11.01 -4.21
C GLU A 304 -6.90 9.80 -3.26
N ARG A 305 -7.48 9.90 -2.07
CA ARG A 305 -7.55 8.77 -1.12
C ARG A 305 -8.37 7.62 -1.70
N LYS A 306 -9.50 7.93 -2.35
CA LYS A 306 -10.33 6.93 -3.01
C LYS A 306 -9.59 6.20 -4.13
N LYS A 307 -8.87 6.94 -4.99
CA LYS A 307 -8.03 6.35 -6.03
C LYS A 307 -6.97 5.43 -5.44
N TYR A 308 -6.29 5.87 -4.38
CA TYR A 308 -5.28 5.07 -3.68
C TYR A 308 -5.88 3.76 -3.15
N LEU A 309 -6.99 3.85 -2.42
CA LEU A 309 -7.69 2.69 -1.85
C LEU A 309 -8.12 1.70 -2.94
N ILE A 310 -8.75 2.18 -4.02
CA ILE A 310 -9.11 1.31 -5.16
C ILE A 310 -7.86 0.68 -5.78
N ASN A 311 -6.77 1.43 -5.91
CA ASN A 311 -5.55 0.92 -6.53
C ASN A 311 -4.91 -0.19 -5.71
N ILE A 312 -4.78 -0.02 -4.38
CA ILE A 312 -4.21 -1.07 -3.52
C ILE A 312 -5.09 -2.33 -3.50
N GLU A 313 -6.42 -2.18 -3.67
CA GLU A 313 -7.32 -3.33 -3.75
C GLU A 313 -7.30 -4.02 -5.12
N LYS A 314 -6.96 -3.29 -6.19
CA LYS A 314 -6.78 -3.84 -7.54
C LYS A 314 -5.43 -4.52 -7.72
N THR A 315 -4.38 -3.98 -7.11
CA THR A 315 -3.13 -4.70 -6.99
C THR A 315 -3.39 -5.92 -6.13
N MET A 316 -3.06 -7.12 -6.61
CA MET A 316 -3.32 -8.33 -5.84
C MET A 316 -2.80 -8.16 -4.41
N PRO A 317 -3.50 -8.71 -3.40
CA PRO A 317 -3.00 -8.75 -2.03
C PRO A 317 -1.54 -9.19 -2.06
N ASN A 318 -0.71 -8.70 -1.14
CA ASN A 318 0.64 -9.24 -0.95
C ASN A 318 0.49 -10.72 -0.56
N LYS A 319 0.31 -11.59 -1.57
CA LYS A 319 0.57 -13.01 -1.47
C LYS A 319 1.95 -13.07 -0.86
N LYS A 320 2.10 -13.81 0.24
CA LYS A 320 3.43 -14.24 0.63
C LYS A 320 3.97 -14.99 -0.57
N ARG A 321 5.02 -14.45 -1.18
CA ARG A 321 5.72 -15.07 -2.30
C ARG A 321 7.05 -15.59 -1.80
N CYS A 322 7.62 -16.53 -2.53
CA CYS A 322 8.96 -16.99 -2.22
C CYS A 322 9.95 -15.81 -2.20
N SER A 323 10.94 -15.85 -1.30
CA SER A 323 11.86 -14.74 -1.06
C SER A 323 12.76 -14.36 -2.25
N TRP A 324 12.83 -15.23 -3.27
CA TRP A 324 13.60 -14.99 -4.50
C TRP A 324 12.83 -14.16 -5.54
N VAL A 325 11.54 -13.88 -5.33
CA VAL A 325 10.75 -13.07 -6.26
C VAL A 325 11.08 -11.59 -6.10
N ASN A 326 11.55 -10.98 -7.18
CA ASN A 326 11.69 -9.53 -7.25
C ASN A 326 10.31 -8.88 -7.40
N ILE A 327 9.77 -8.33 -6.32
CA ILE A 327 8.44 -7.71 -6.28
C ILE A 327 8.32 -6.42 -7.12
N GLU A 328 9.45 -5.83 -7.52
CA GLU A 328 9.46 -4.65 -8.40
C GLU A 328 9.31 -5.05 -9.88
N ASN A 329 9.60 -6.32 -10.21
CA ASN A 329 9.50 -6.83 -11.57
C ASN A 329 8.17 -7.59 -11.78
N LYS A 330 7.25 -6.97 -12.52
CA LYS A 330 5.94 -7.54 -12.85
C LYS A 330 6.02 -8.87 -13.60
N LEU A 331 7.02 -9.07 -14.45
CA LEU A 331 7.22 -10.35 -15.17
C LEU A 331 7.65 -11.45 -14.21
N HIS A 332 8.49 -11.12 -13.23
CA HIS A 332 8.95 -12.07 -12.22
C HIS A 332 7.80 -12.50 -11.28
N ILE A 333 6.96 -11.54 -10.85
CA ILE A 333 5.73 -11.84 -10.08
C ILE A 333 4.79 -12.75 -10.87
N LYS A 334 4.51 -12.39 -12.14
CA LYS A 334 3.60 -13.18 -12.97
C LYS A 334 4.09 -14.61 -13.16
N TYR A 335 5.38 -14.76 -13.46
CA TYR A 335 6.03 -16.06 -13.58
C TYR A 335 5.90 -16.89 -12.30
N HIS A 336 6.18 -16.30 -11.12
CA HIS A 336 6.00 -16.99 -9.85
C HIS A 336 4.54 -17.42 -9.61
N ASP A 337 3.60 -16.52 -9.83
CA ASP A 337 2.20 -16.73 -9.45
C ASP A 337 1.43 -17.65 -10.41
N GLU A 338 1.83 -17.71 -11.68
CA GLU A 338 1.07 -18.38 -12.74
C GLU A 338 1.82 -19.53 -13.43
N GLU A 339 3.15 -19.57 -13.36
CA GLU A 339 3.96 -20.56 -14.12
C GLU A 339 4.83 -21.44 -13.22
N TRP A 340 5.48 -20.87 -12.20
CA TRP A 340 6.45 -21.58 -11.37
C TRP A 340 5.78 -22.66 -10.51
N GLY A 341 6.30 -23.89 -10.61
CA GLY A 341 5.82 -25.04 -9.86
C GLY A 341 4.48 -25.63 -10.35
N GLN A 342 3.91 -25.11 -11.45
CA GLN A 342 2.69 -25.65 -12.05
C GLN A 342 3.03 -26.87 -12.95
N PRO A 343 2.28 -27.99 -12.89
CA PRO A 343 2.47 -29.12 -13.78
C PRO A 343 2.24 -28.72 -15.24
N VAL A 344 3.23 -28.99 -16.10
CA VAL A 344 3.14 -28.69 -17.53
C VAL A 344 3.16 -29.98 -18.34
N HIS A 345 2.10 -30.21 -19.12
CA HIS A 345 1.94 -31.36 -20.03
C HIS A 345 1.94 -30.98 -21.51
N ASN A 346 2.64 -29.90 -21.87
CA ASN A 346 2.71 -29.39 -23.23
C ASN A 346 4.16 -29.41 -23.73
N ASP A 347 4.46 -30.28 -24.69
CA ASP A 347 5.78 -30.44 -25.32
C ASP A 347 6.42 -29.12 -25.76
N LYS A 348 5.64 -28.20 -26.31
CA LYS A 348 6.16 -26.91 -26.79
C LYS A 348 6.61 -26.03 -25.64
N ILE A 349 5.83 -25.99 -24.55
CA ILE A 349 6.19 -25.23 -23.34
C ILE A 349 7.40 -25.88 -22.67
N LEU A 350 7.43 -27.22 -22.56
CA LEU A 350 8.56 -27.95 -21.99
C LEU A 350 9.86 -27.70 -22.77
N PHE A 351 9.78 -27.65 -24.10
CA PHE A 351 10.93 -27.31 -24.94
C PHE A 351 11.36 -25.85 -24.76
N GLU A 352 10.42 -24.91 -24.73
CA GLU A 352 10.71 -23.49 -24.44
C GLU A 352 11.46 -23.33 -23.12
N VAL A 353 10.97 -23.96 -22.04
CA VAL A 353 11.64 -23.94 -20.72
C VAL A 353 13.03 -24.57 -20.81
N LEU A 354 13.21 -25.69 -21.52
CA LEU A 354 14.53 -26.31 -21.73
C LEU A 354 15.54 -25.38 -22.36
N ILE A 355 15.13 -24.59 -23.36
CA ILE A 355 16.00 -23.61 -24.00
C ILE A 355 16.32 -22.44 -23.05
N LEU A 356 15.33 -21.92 -22.33
CA LEU A 356 15.50 -20.78 -21.43
C LEU A 356 16.33 -21.11 -20.19
N GLU A 357 16.16 -22.29 -19.60
CA GLU A 357 16.98 -22.81 -18.50
C GLU A 357 18.45 -22.95 -18.92
N GLY A 358 18.71 -23.46 -20.13
CA GLY A 358 20.07 -23.48 -20.70
C GLY A 358 20.65 -22.06 -20.88
N ALA A 359 19.80 -21.09 -21.21
CA ALA A 359 20.23 -19.70 -21.35
C ALA A 359 20.55 -19.03 -20.00
N GLN A 360 20.01 -19.51 -18.88
CA GLN A 360 20.22 -18.94 -17.55
C GLN A 360 21.64 -19.11 -17.02
N ALA A 361 22.37 -20.16 -17.42
CA ALA A 361 23.68 -20.50 -16.87
C ALA A 361 24.61 -19.29 -16.60
N GLY A 362 24.98 -19.08 -15.34
CA GLY A 362 25.83 -17.95 -14.90
C GLY A 362 25.12 -16.58 -14.83
N LEU A 363 23.78 -16.55 -14.88
CA LEU A 363 22.96 -15.34 -14.80
C LEU A 363 21.78 -15.54 -13.85
N SER A 364 21.11 -14.45 -13.46
CA SER A 364 19.83 -14.53 -12.76
C SER A 364 18.70 -14.93 -13.73
N TRP A 365 17.73 -15.68 -13.22
CA TRP A 365 16.53 -16.05 -13.98
C TRP A 365 15.74 -14.82 -14.46
N GLU A 366 15.73 -13.75 -13.66
CA GLU A 366 15.11 -12.48 -14.02
C GLU A 366 15.63 -11.90 -15.36
N ILE A 367 16.94 -12.02 -15.63
CA ILE A 367 17.53 -11.58 -16.91
C ILE A 367 16.93 -12.37 -18.09
N VAL A 368 16.74 -13.68 -17.91
CA VAL A 368 16.16 -14.55 -18.94
C VAL A 368 14.69 -14.21 -19.15
N LEU A 369 13.90 -14.04 -18.08
CA LEU A 369 12.48 -13.65 -18.17
C LEU A 369 12.29 -12.33 -18.91
N ASN A 370 13.08 -11.31 -18.58
CA ASN A 370 13.01 -10.01 -19.25
C ASN A 370 13.33 -10.09 -20.76
N LYS A 371 14.05 -11.13 -21.19
CA LYS A 371 14.40 -11.39 -22.59
C LYS A 371 13.53 -12.46 -23.27
N ARG A 372 12.63 -13.13 -22.55
CA ARG A 372 11.85 -14.29 -23.03
C ARG A 372 11.09 -14.00 -24.33
N ASN A 373 10.45 -12.84 -24.44
CA ASN A 373 9.75 -12.44 -25.67
C ASN A 373 10.70 -12.24 -26.86
N ASN A 374 11.93 -11.79 -26.62
CA ASN A 374 12.94 -11.66 -27.67
C ASN A 374 13.45 -13.04 -28.10
N TYR A 375 13.66 -13.96 -27.15
CA TYR A 375 13.97 -15.36 -27.45
C TYR A 375 12.88 -16.00 -28.30
N LYS A 376 11.61 -15.81 -27.94
CA LYS A 376 10.47 -16.33 -28.70
C LYS A 376 10.49 -15.88 -30.16
N LYS A 377 10.86 -14.62 -30.44
CA LYS A 377 11.00 -14.10 -31.81
C LYS A 377 12.25 -14.65 -32.50
N ALA A 378 13.39 -14.64 -31.81
CA ALA A 378 14.68 -15.00 -32.36
C ALA A 378 14.83 -16.50 -32.66
N PHE A 379 14.20 -17.35 -31.86
CA PHE A 379 14.24 -18.81 -31.93
C PHE A 379 12.96 -19.40 -32.56
N ASP A 380 12.37 -18.71 -33.55
CA ASP A 380 11.22 -19.20 -34.32
C ASP A 380 10.06 -19.76 -33.48
N ASN A 381 9.67 -19.04 -32.42
CA ASN A 381 8.62 -19.43 -31.49
C ASN A 381 8.89 -20.78 -30.78
N PHE A 382 10.17 -21.07 -30.53
CA PHE A 382 10.68 -22.32 -29.96
C PHE A 382 10.22 -23.55 -30.75
N ASP A 383 10.23 -23.48 -32.07
CA ASP A 383 9.94 -24.65 -32.91
C ASP A 383 11.17 -25.55 -33.06
N PRO A 384 11.19 -26.76 -32.46
CA PRO A 384 12.36 -27.64 -32.54
C PRO A 384 12.68 -28.08 -33.97
N GLN A 385 11.70 -28.15 -34.87
CA GLN A 385 11.92 -28.54 -36.28
C GLN A 385 12.66 -27.47 -37.09
N LYS A 386 12.58 -26.21 -36.64
CA LYS A 386 13.32 -25.10 -37.24
C LYS A 386 14.69 -24.94 -36.59
N ILE A 387 14.72 -24.93 -35.25
CA ILE A 387 15.97 -24.73 -34.49
C ILE A 387 17.01 -25.81 -34.79
N VAL A 388 16.60 -27.05 -35.02
CA VAL A 388 17.52 -28.14 -35.37
C VAL A 388 18.28 -27.90 -36.69
N LYS A 389 17.73 -27.06 -37.58
CA LYS A 389 18.29 -26.74 -38.91
C LYS A 389 19.10 -25.45 -38.94
N TYR A 390 19.30 -24.78 -37.80
CA TYR A 390 20.09 -23.55 -37.75
C TYR A 390 21.54 -23.82 -38.18
N ASP A 391 21.96 -23.10 -39.20
CA ASP A 391 23.31 -23.10 -39.75
C ASP A 391 24.18 -22.03 -39.09
N ASP A 392 25.40 -21.84 -39.59
CA ASP A 392 26.34 -20.86 -39.05
C ASP A 392 25.89 -19.41 -39.30
N GLU A 393 25.15 -19.15 -40.38
CA GLU A 393 24.58 -17.82 -40.66
C GLU A 393 23.55 -17.45 -39.59
N LYS A 394 22.59 -18.35 -39.31
CA LYS A 394 21.59 -18.11 -38.27
C LYS A 394 22.22 -17.97 -36.88
N GLN A 395 23.25 -18.77 -36.57
CA GLN A 395 23.99 -18.63 -35.31
C GLN A 395 24.68 -17.26 -35.19
N ASN A 396 25.29 -16.76 -36.26
CA ASN A 396 25.91 -15.44 -36.28
C ASN A 396 24.89 -14.31 -36.14
N GLU A 397 23.72 -14.41 -36.78
CA GLU A 397 22.59 -13.49 -36.59
C GLU A 397 22.19 -13.41 -35.10
N LEU A 398 22.00 -14.57 -34.46
CA LEU A 398 21.66 -14.67 -33.04
C LEU A 398 22.75 -14.06 -32.14
N LEU A 399 24.03 -14.25 -32.47
CA LEU A 399 25.15 -13.65 -31.74
C LEU A 399 25.15 -12.11 -31.80
N GLN A 400 24.59 -11.50 -32.85
CA GLN A 400 24.46 -10.05 -32.96
C GLN A 400 23.19 -9.50 -32.29
N ASN A 401 22.21 -10.35 -32.00
CA ASN A 401 20.93 -9.93 -31.43
C ASN A 401 21.05 -9.49 -29.95
N LYS A 402 21.04 -8.18 -29.71
CA LYS A 402 21.09 -7.56 -28.36
C LYS A 402 19.87 -7.92 -27.48
N GLY A 403 18.79 -8.37 -28.09
CA GLY A 403 17.55 -8.78 -27.42
C GLY A 403 17.71 -10.07 -26.60
N ILE A 404 18.68 -10.93 -26.92
CA ILE A 404 18.93 -12.22 -26.25
C ILE A 404 20.28 -12.22 -25.51
N ILE A 405 20.68 -13.36 -24.94
CA ILE A 405 22.01 -13.55 -24.34
C ILE A 405 22.96 -14.05 -25.43
N ARG A 406 23.88 -13.19 -25.84
CA ARG A 406 24.82 -13.40 -26.95
C ARG A 406 25.98 -14.30 -26.52
N ASN A 407 25.75 -15.61 -26.49
CA ASN A 407 26.77 -16.59 -26.11
C ASN A 407 26.75 -17.79 -27.06
N LYS A 408 27.89 -18.06 -27.69
CA LYS A 408 28.04 -19.09 -28.74
C LYS A 408 27.71 -20.50 -28.22
N LEU A 409 28.12 -20.83 -27.00
CA LEU A 409 27.86 -22.15 -26.40
C LEU A 409 26.37 -22.33 -26.06
N LYS A 410 25.68 -21.30 -25.59
CA LYS A 410 24.24 -21.33 -25.29
C LYS A 410 23.41 -21.52 -26.56
N ILE A 411 23.77 -20.83 -27.65
CA ILE A 411 23.10 -20.97 -28.95
C ILE A 411 23.32 -22.38 -29.52
N LYS A 412 24.56 -22.88 -29.52
CA LYS A 412 24.86 -24.27 -29.93
C LYS A 412 24.11 -25.31 -29.10
N SER A 413 24.04 -25.10 -27.79
CA SER A 413 23.29 -25.97 -26.89
C SER A 413 21.80 -26.01 -27.24
N ALA A 414 21.19 -24.89 -27.65
CA ALA A 414 19.79 -24.88 -28.07
C ALA A 414 19.53 -25.75 -29.31
N ILE A 415 20.42 -25.74 -30.30
CA ILE A 415 20.35 -26.59 -31.49
C ILE A 415 20.48 -28.07 -31.10
N GLN A 416 21.43 -28.40 -30.23
CA GLN A 416 21.60 -29.77 -29.74
C GLN A 416 20.39 -30.24 -28.90
N ASN A 417 19.81 -29.36 -28.07
CA ASN A 417 18.60 -29.64 -27.32
C ASN A 417 17.43 -29.94 -28.26
N ALA A 418 17.31 -29.23 -29.39
CA ALA A 418 16.29 -29.50 -30.40
C ALA A 418 16.45 -30.91 -31.01
N LYS A 419 17.67 -31.32 -31.35
CA LYS A 419 17.97 -32.69 -31.84
C LYS A 419 17.51 -33.76 -30.86
N VAL A 420 17.94 -33.63 -29.60
CA VAL A 420 17.59 -34.57 -28.52
C VAL A 420 16.09 -34.61 -28.28
N PHE A 421 15.44 -33.44 -28.22
CA PHE A 421 14.00 -33.33 -28.03
C PHE A 421 13.22 -34.05 -29.14
N LEU A 422 13.61 -33.87 -30.40
CA LEU A 422 12.98 -34.56 -31.53
C LEU A 422 13.21 -36.07 -31.52
N LYS A 423 14.41 -36.52 -31.12
CA LYS A 423 14.72 -37.95 -30.95
C LYS A 423 13.84 -38.59 -29.87
N ILE A 424 13.75 -37.96 -28.69
CA ILE A 424 12.88 -38.41 -27.59
C ILE A 424 11.42 -38.44 -28.06
N LYS A 425 10.96 -37.40 -28.77
CA LYS A 425 9.61 -37.37 -29.31
C LYS A 425 9.34 -38.53 -30.28
N LYS A 426 10.33 -38.95 -31.07
CA LYS A 426 10.21 -40.12 -31.97
C LYS A 426 10.15 -41.43 -31.20
N GLU A 427 10.96 -41.59 -30.15
CA GLU A 427 11.06 -42.83 -29.36
C GLU A 427 9.91 -43.01 -28.35
N PHE A 428 9.52 -41.93 -27.65
CA PHE A 428 8.53 -41.96 -26.57
C PHE A 428 7.17 -41.36 -27.00
N GLY A 429 7.05 -40.90 -28.25
CA GLY A 429 5.88 -40.22 -28.80
C GLY A 429 5.73 -38.75 -28.37
N SER A 430 6.26 -38.38 -27.20
CA SER A 430 6.18 -37.02 -26.64
C SER A 430 7.28 -36.81 -25.59
N PHE A 431 7.77 -35.57 -25.48
CA PHE A 431 8.76 -35.21 -24.46
C PHE A 431 8.13 -35.14 -23.05
N ASP A 432 6.89 -34.69 -22.94
CA ASP A 432 6.06 -34.78 -21.74
C ASP A 432 6.04 -36.22 -21.20
N LYS A 433 5.67 -37.19 -22.05
CA LYS A 433 5.60 -38.60 -21.65
C LYS A 433 6.94 -39.12 -21.11
N TYR A 434 8.03 -38.72 -21.74
CA TYR A 434 9.39 -39.09 -21.32
C TYR A 434 9.74 -38.48 -19.96
N ILE A 435 9.58 -37.16 -19.79
CA ILE A 435 10.00 -36.45 -18.57
C ILE A 435 9.14 -36.83 -17.36
N TRP A 436 7.83 -36.96 -17.53
CA TRP A 436 6.92 -37.31 -16.44
C TRP A 436 6.98 -38.78 -16.03
N ASN A 437 7.51 -39.66 -16.89
CA ASN A 437 7.75 -41.06 -16.54
C ASN A 437 8.73 -41.21 -15.36
N PHE A 438 9.69 -40.28 -15.21
CA PHE A 438 10.64 -40.30 -14.09
C PHE A 438 9.99 -40.13 -12.71
N VAL A 439 8.74 -39.68 -12.65
CA VAL A 439 7.97 -39.48 -11.42
C VAL A 439 6.63 -40.20 -11.43
N ASN A 440 6.50 -41.21 -12.28
CA ASN A 440 5.25 -41.97 -12.43
C ASN A 440 4.04 -41.07 -12.69
N TYR A 441 4.23 -40.00 -13.48
CA TYR A 441 3.18 -39.05 -13.86
C TYR A 441 2.50 -38.34 -12.69
N LYS A 442 3.15 -38.25 -11.53
CA LYS A 442 2.64 -37.55 -10.35
C LYS A 442 3.61 -36.44 -9.92
N PRO A 443 3.13 -35.21 -9.69
CA PRO A 443 4.00 -34.13 -9.24
C PRO A 443 4.55 -34.44 -7.84
N ILE A 444 5.80 -34.08 -7.60
CA ILE A 444 6.42 -34.22 -6.28
C ILE A 444 6.12 -32.96 -5.49
N HIS A 445 5.34 -33.10 -4.42
CA HIS A 445 5.07 -32.01 -3.48
C HIS A 445 6.18 -31.92 -2.43
N ASN A 446 6.94 -30.83 -2.45
CA ASN A 446 7.98 -30.57 -1.46
C ASN A 446 7.41 -29.94 -0.17
N LYS A 447 8.22 -29.96 0.89
CA LYS A 447 7.90 -29.34 2.20
C LYS A 447 8.97 -28.35 2.66
N PHE A 448 9.62 -27.67 1.72
CA PHE A 448 10.63 -26.65 2.02
C PHE A 448 9.97 -25.45 2.68
N LYS A 449 10.60 -24.88 3.72
CA LYS A 449 10.03 -23.76 4.51
C LYS A 449 10.74 -22.44 4.22
N SER A 450 11.88 -22.50 3.56
CA SER A 450 12.73 -21.35 3.28
C SER A 450 13.54 -21.57 2.00
N PHE A 451 14.02 -20.49 1.40
CA PHE A 451 14.85 -20.59 0.20
C PHE A 451 16.14 -21.37 0.43
N SER A 452 16.71 -21.32 1.63
CA SER A 452 17.90 -22.09 2.01
C SER A 452 17.68 -23.60 2.04
N ASP A 453 16.42 -24.06 2.09
CA ASP A 453 16.09 -25.50 2.08
C ASP A 453 16.05 -26.08 0.66
N LEU A 454 16.03 -25.24 -0.39
CA LEU A 454 15.99 -25.68 -1.78
C LEU A 454 17.37 -26.22 -2.22
N PRO A 455 17.48 -27.51 -2.58
CA PRO A 455 18.73 -28.06 -3.04
C PRO A 455 19.04 -27.62 -4.48
N ALA A 456 20.32 -27.41 -4.80
CA ALA A 456 20.75 -27.05 -6.15
C ALA A 456 20.57 -28.21 -7.17
N ASN A 457 20.56 -29.46 -6.68
CA ASN A 457 20.27 -30.67 -7.44
C ASN A 457 19.64 -31.75 -6.53
N THR A 458 19.07 -32.77 -7.14
CA THR A 458 18.49 -33.94 -6.47
C THR A 458 18.95 -35.22 -7.18
N LYS A 459 18.89 -36.36 -6.49
CA LYS A 459 19.17 -37.67 -7.14
C LYS A 459 18.32 -37.90 -8.39
N LEU A 460 17.09 -37.38 -8.40
CA LEU A 460 16.19 -37.45 -9.55
C LEU A 460 16.68 -36.58 -10.71
N SER A 461 17.06 -35.32 -10.45
CA SER A 461 17.58 -34.44 -11.50
C SER A 461 18.89 -34.93 -12.09
N ASP A 462 19.74 -35.56 -11.27
CA ASP A 462 20.97 -36.21 -11.73
C ASP A 462 20.65 -37.39 -12.66
N LYS A 463 19.68 -38.24 -12.28
CA LYS A 463 19.22 -39.35 -13.11
C LYS A 463 18.67 -38.88 -14.46
N ILE A 464 17.81 -37.87 -14.47
CA ILE A 464 17.25 -37.29 -15.71
C ILE A 464 18.37 -36.71 -16.57
N SER A 465 19.32 -36.00 -15.97
CA SER A 465 20.45 -35.40 -16.70
C SER A 465 21.36 -36.46 -17.33
N ILE A 466 21.63 -37.56 -16.62
CA ILE A 466 22.40 -38.69 -17.15
C ILE A 466 21.66 -39.32 -18.33
N ASP A 467 20.34 -39.52 -18.21
CA ASP A 467 19.54 -40.15 -19.26
C ASP A 467 19.46 -39.28 -20.53
N LEU A 468 19.19 -37.99 -20.37
CA LEU A 468 19.21 -37.03 -21.47
C LEU A 468 20.59 -36.93 -22.15
N LYS A 469 21.69 -37.17 -21.42
CA LYS A 469 23.04 -37.21 -22.01
C LYS A 469 23.29 -38.47 -22.86
N LYS A 470 22.73 -39.63 -22.49
CA LYS A 470 22.88 -40.88 -23.25
C LYS A 470 22.31 -40.80 -24.67
N THR A 471 21.37 -39.90 -24.89
CA THR A 471 20.75 -39.69 -26.22
C THR A 471 21.57 -38.80 -27.16
N ARG A 472 22.77 -38.31 -26.76
CA ARG A 472 23.63 -37.37 -27.51
C ARG A 472 24.88 -38.00 -28.10
N ASP A 473 25.31 -37.45 -29.24
CA ASP A 473 26.58 -37.78 -29.90
C ASP A 473 27.77 -36.89 -29.43
N GLU A 474 27.54 -35.73 -28.78
CA GLU A 474 28.60 -34.81 -28.29
C GLU A 474 28.29 -34.11 -26.95
N PHE A 475 29.34 -33.72 -26.23
CA PHE A 475 29.32 -33.18 -24.86
C PHE A 475 28.98 -31.67 -24.80
N TYR A 476 27.70 -31.34 -24.58
CA TYR A 476 27.26 -30.00 -24.20
C TYR A 476 26.31 -30.06 -23.00
N TRP A 477 26.48 -29.14 -22.04
CA TRP A 477 25.77 -29.10 -20.76
C TRP A 477 24.24 -29.02 -20.93
N ILE A 478 23.53 -29.97 -20.33
CA ILE A 478 22.12 -29.79 -19.92
C ILE A 478 22.17 -29.29 -18.49
N TYR A 479 21.55 -28.14 -18.25
CA TYR A 479 21.47 -27.57 -16.91
C TYR A 479 20.38 -28.29 -16.10
N TYR A 480 20.75 -28.67 -14.86
CA TYR A 480 20.02 -29.50 -13.91
C TYR A 480 18.60 -29.01 -13.53
N TYR A 481 18.24 -27.78 -13.90
CA TYR A 481 17.05 -27.07 -13.39
C TYR A 481 15.73 -27.43 -14.07
N LEU A 482 15.74 -28.13 -15.23
CA LEU A 482 14.50 -28.56 -15.89
C LEU A 482 13.59 -29.39 -14.96
N CYS A 483 14.20 -30.11 -14.02
CA CYS A 483 13.50 -31.01 -13.12
C CYS A 483 12.69 -30.24 -12.07
N LEU A 484 13.20 -29.12 -11.55
CA LEU A 484 12.53 -28.31 -10.52
C LEU A 484 11.27 -27.60 -11.05
N TYR A 485 11.23 -27.32 -12.34
CA TYR A 485 10.18 -26.50 -12.94
C TYR A 485 8.95 -27.28 -13.42
N ALA A 486 9.16 -28.47 -14.01
CA ALA A 486 8.07 -29.22 -14.65
C ALA A 486 7.37 -30.23 -13.72
N ILE A 487 8.08 -30.74 -12.70
CA ILE A 487 7.64 -31.91 -11.94
C ILE A 487 7.46 -31.65 -10.44
N TYR A 488 8.16 -30.66 -9.89
CA TYR A 488 8.04 -30.31 -8.48
C TYR A 488 6.98 -29.23 -8.28
N TRP A 489 6.07 -29.47 -7.36
CA TRP A 489 5.14 -28.46 -6.85
C TRP A 489 5.65 -27.98 -5.49
N ASN A 490 5.87 -26.66 -5.36
CA ASN A 490 6.09 -26.05 -4.05
C ASN A 490 4.84 -25.25 -3.69
N SER A 491 4.12 -25.70 -2.65
CA SER A 491 2.99 -24.97 -2.09
C SER A 491 3.49 -24.08 -0.96
N GLU A 492 3.87 -22.85 -1.27
CA GLU A 492 3.77 -21.73 -0.31
C GLU A 492 3.04 -20.54 -0.95
#